data_AF-A0A7S2BKS8-F1
#
_entry.id   AF-A0A7S2BKS8-F1
#
_cell.length_a   1.000
_cell.length_b   1.000
_cell.length_c   1.000
_cell.angle_alpha   90.00
_cell.angle_beta   90.00
_cell.angle_gamma   90.00
#
_symmetry.space_group_name_H-M   'P 1'
#
loop_
_entity.id
_entity.type
_entity.pdbx_description
1 polymer ?
#
loop_
_entity_poly.entity_id
_entity_poly.type
_entity_poly.pdbx_seq_one_letter_code
_entity_poly.pdbx_strand_id
1 'polypeptide(L)'
;ANGAAASSGAKRWRRGLELDDMTRETLVDLLNERSEAGDVQTCVCVCEVIANALGTEFLDGICSTDRRREWYWWYIQVLHRLQLWLPANELIQGSTDPAIQEMNKKSTSIYASCANCRKPLVGMESHTWCAKCRAAVSTCVLCHLPVRGMYVVCPGCGHGGHLKHLQQWFSKGQNVCASGCGHRCDFRSFLGMSGLGVA
;
A
#
# COMPACT_ATOMS: atom_id res chain seq x y z
N ALA A 1 -13.27 -0.57 22.28
CA ALA A 1 -12.30 0.46 22.72
C ALA A 1 -10.90 -0.17 22.74
N ASN A 2 -9.89 0.63 22.39
CA ASN A 2 -8.45 0.36 22.25
C ASN A 2 -7.90 -0.08 20.88
N GLY A 3 -6.90 0.70 20.42
CA GLY A 3 -6.02 0.42 19.28
C GLY A 3 -5.93 1.62 18.30
N ALA A 4 -5.47 2.80 18.72
CA ALA A 4 -4.06 3.22 18.78
C ALA A 4 -3.49 3.73 17.43
N ALA A 5 -3.31 5.06 17.41
CA ALA A 5 -2.21 5.82 16.81
C ALA A 5 -1.95 5.73 15.29
N ALA A 6 -2.60 6.62 14.54
CA ALA A 6 -2.04 7.20 13.32
C ALA A 6 -2.39 8.70 13.27
N SER A 7 -1.89 9.47 14.24
CA SER A 7 -2.05 10.94 14.23
C SER A 7 -1.00 11.65 15.09
N SER A 8 0.28 11.41 14.83
CA SER A 8 1.36 12.09 15.56
C SER A 8 2.40 12.81 14.69
N GLY A 9 2.25 12.88 13.36
CA GLY A 9 3.17 13.63 12.49
C GLY A 9 2.71 15.04 12.08
N ALA A 10 1.41 15.23 11.84
CA ALA A 10 0.87 16.37 11.08
C ALA A 10 0.72 17.69 11.87
N LYS A 11 1.31 17.83 13.07
CA LYS A 11 1.05 18.98 13.96
C LYS A 11 2.28 19.84 14.29
N ARG A 12 3.39 19.75 13.54
CA ARG A 12 4.63 20.45 13.94
C ARG A 12 4.86 21.84 13.31
N TRP A 13 4.17 22.19 12.23
CA TRP A 13 4.46 23.43 11.48
C TRP A 13 3.29 24.42 11.42
N ARG A 14 2.31 24.33 12.32
CA ARG A 14 1.26 25.34 12.44
C ARG A 14 1.74 26.54 13.24
N ARG A 15 2.52 27.43 12.62
CA ARG A 15 2.60 28.85 13.00
C ARG A 15 3.35 29.69 11.94
N GLY A 16 2.58 30.45 11.16
CA GLY A 16 2.94 31.82 10.77
C GLY A 16 3.88 32.03 9.58
N LEU A 17 3.99 31.09 8.64
CA LEU A 17 4.66 31.39 7.38
C LEU A 17 3.64 32.06 6.44
N GLU A 18 3.78 33.37 6.23
CA GLU A 18 3.07 34.09 5.17
C GLU A 18 4.07 34.33 4.05
N LEU A 19 3.76 33.86 2.84
CA LEU A 19 4.58 34.12 1.66
C LEU A 19 4.05 35.40 1.01
N ASP A 20 4.87 36.44 0.99
CA ASP A 20 4.60 37.63 0.20
C ASP A 20 4.59 37.32 -1.31
N ASP A 21 4.04 38.24 -2.09
CA ASP A 21 3.88 38.06 -3.54
C ASP A 21 5.22 37.85 -4.25
N MET A 22 6.28 38.52 -3.79
CA MET A 22 7.64 38.37 -4.32
C MET A 22 8.20 36.97 -4.09
N THR A 23 7.96 36.38 -2.91
CA THR A 23 8.38 35.03 -2.59
C THR A 23 7.60 34.01 -3.42
N ARG A 24 6.31 34.28 -3.69
CA ARG A 24 5.50 33.44 -4.59
C ARG A 24 6.06 33.45 -6.00
N GLU A 25 6.35 34.62 -6.57
CA GLU A 25 6.96 34.73 -7.91
C GLU A 25 8.31 34.01 -7.98
N THR A 26 9.15 34.20 -6.96
CA THR A 26 10.45 33.51 -6.86
C THR A 26 10.30 31.99 -6.84
N LEU A 27 9.29 31.47 -6.13
CA LEU A 27 9.00 30.04 -6.10
C LEU A 27 8.51 29.51 -7.45
N VAL A 28 7.69 30.29 -8.16
CA VAL A 28 7.22 29.93 -9.51
C VAL A 28 8.41 29.80 -10.45
N ASP A 29 9.28 30.82 -10.48
CA ASP A 29 10.45 30.84 -11.36
C ASP A 29 11.42 29.69 -11.02
N LEU A 30 11.71 29.49 -9.73
CA LEU A 30 12.55 28.39 -9.26
C LEU A 30 12.00 27.03 -9.69
N LEU A 31 10.71 26.77 -9.50
CA LEU A 31 10.12 25.48 -9.83
C LEU A 31 10.08 25.24 -11.34
N ASN A 32 9.85 26.28 -12.14
CA ASN A 32 9.91 26.18 -13.59
C ASN A 32 11.34 25.87 -14.06
N GLU A 33 12.34 26.60 -13.58
CA GLU A 33 13.76 26.36 -13.91
C GLU A 33 14.18 24.93 -13.54
N ARG A 34 13.83 24.48 -12.33
CA ARG A 34 14.15 23.11 -11.87
C ARG A 34 13.44 22.05 -12.70
N SER A 35 12.17 22.28 -13.03
CA SER A 35 11.41 21.39 -13.89
C SER A 35 12.03 21.28 -15.29
N GLU A 36 12.46 22.39 -15.88
CA GLU A 36 13.11 22.42 -17.20
C GLU A 36 14.48 21.74 -17.19
N ALA A 37 15.21 21.85 -16.07
CA ALA A 37 16.45 21.10 -15.83
C ALA A 37 16.23 19.60 -15.57
N GLY A 38 14.97 19.15 -15.45
CA GLY A 38 14.60 17.76 -15.16
C GLY A 38 14.71 17.38 -13.67
N ASP A 39 14.95 18.34 -12.78
CA ASP A 39 14.99 18.15 -11.33
C ASP A 39 13.58 18.14 -10.73
N VAL A 40 12.83 17.10 -11.06
CA VAL A 40 11.46 16.88 -10.55
C VAL A 40 11.45 16.53 -9.06
N GLN A 41 12.56 16.06 -8.50
CA GLN A 41 12.68 15.79 -7.07
C GLN A 41 12.54 17.09 -6.28
N THR A 42 13.29 18.13 -6.64
CA THR A 42 13.19 19.44 -5.98
C THR A 42 11.77 19.98 -6.09
N CYS A 43 11.13 19.86 -7.27
CA CYS A 43 9.77 20.32 -7.45
C CYS A 43 8.79 19.64 -6.48
N VAL A 44 8.81 18.32 -6.40
CA VAL A 44 7.93 17.56 -5.50
C VAL A 44 8.25 17.85 -4.03
N CYS A 45 9.53 17.92 -3.64
CA CYS A 45 9.92 18.23 -2.27
C CYS A 45 9.40 19.60 -1.82
N VAL A 46 9.51 20.63 -2.65
CA VAL A 46 8.99 21.97 -2.35
C VAL A 46 7.46 21.93 -2.26
N CYS A 47 6.78 21.24 -3.18
CA CYS A 47 5.32 21.09 -3.12
C CYS A 47 4.86 20.43 -1.80
N GLU A 48 5.51 19.35 -1.38
CA GLU A 48 5.20 18.65 -0.11
C GLU A 48 5.42 19.55 1.12
N VAL A 49 6.53 20.31 1.14
CA VAL A 49 6.83 21.24 2.24
C VAL A 49 5.77 22.35 2.32
N ILE A 50 5.42 22.95 1.19
CA ILE A 50 4.40 24.01 1.11
C ILE A 50 3.03 23.46 1.50
N ALA A 51 2.61 22.31 0.96
CA ALA A 51 1.33 21.69 1.30
C ALA A 51 1.21 21.43 2.81
N ASN A 52 2.30 20.94 3.44
CA ASN A 52 2.31 20.65 4.86
C ASN A 52 2.39 21.89 5.76
N ALA A 53 3.05 22.97 5.30
CA ALA A 53 3.21 24.20 6.08
C ALA A 53 2.04 25.19 5.91
N LEU A 54 1.53 25.34 4.68
CA LEU A 54 0.61 26.40 4.26
C LEU A 54 -0.75 25.90 3.75
N GLY A 55 -0.88 24.61 3.50
CA GLY A 55 -2.07 24.02 2.86
C GLY A 55 -1.90 23.82 1.36
N THR A 56 -2.70 22.92 0.80
CA THR A 56 -2.65 22.54 -0.62
C THR A 56 -3.19 23.63 -1.53
N GLU A 57 -4.10 24.45 -1.03
CA GLU A 57 -4.68 25.61 -1.72
C GLU A 57 -3.63 26.63 -2.15
N PHE A 58 -2.52 26.74 -1.40
CA PHE A 58 -1.45 27.67 -1.74
C PHE A 58 -0.69 27.23 -3.00
N LEU A 59 -0.62 25.91 -3.26
CA LEU A 59 0.06 25.38 -4.44
C LEU A 59 -0.63 25.79 -5.74
N ASP A 60 -1.94 26.04 -5.72
CA ASP A 60 -2.68 26.43 -6.92
C ASP A 60 -2.31 27.84 -7.39
N GLY A 61 -1.77 28.68 -6.48
CA GLY A 61 -1.16 29.97 -6.81
C GLY A 61 0.29 29.89 -7.32
N ILE A 62 0.93 28.71 -7.24
CA ILE A 62 2.32 28.49 -7.68
C ILE A 62 2.35 27.67 -8.96
N CYS A 63 1.59 26.59 -9.03
CA CYS A 63 1.61 25.66 -10.16
C CYS A 63 0.22 25.08 -10.40
N SER A 64 -0.10 24.80 -11.67
CA SER A 64 -1.34 24.09 -11.99
C SER A 64 -1.31 22.68 -11.42
N THR A 65 -2.49 22.15 -11.10
CA THR A 65 -2.64 20.77 -10.63
C THR A 65 -2.05 19.75 -11.62
N ASP A 66 -2.18 19.99 -12.93
CA ASP A 66 -1.63 19.09 -13.95
C ASP A 66 -0.09 19.09 -13.97
N ARG A 67 0.56 20.26 -13.87
CA ARG A 67 2.03 20.32 -13.77
C ARG A 67 2.54 19.62 -12.50
N ARG A 68 1.84 19.84 -11.38
CA ARG A 68 2.14 19.14 -10.13
C ARG A 68 2.05 17.62 -10.32
N ARG A 69 0.99 17.11 -10.96
CA ARG A 69 0.85 15.67 -11.26
C ARG A 69 1.97 15.13 -12.13
N GLU A 70 2.38 15.87 -13.16
CA GLU A 70 3.51 15.50 -14.01
C GLU A 70 4.80 15.37 -13.22
N TRP A 71 5.10 16.32 -12.33
CA TRP A 71 6.29 16.25 -11.46
C TRP A 71 6.25 15.02 -10.55
N TYR A 72 5.12 14.75 -9.88
CA TYR A 72 4.97 13.57 -9.03
C TYR A 72 5.13 12.28 -9.83
N TRP A 73 4.48 12.20 -11.00
CA TRP A 73 4.59 11.04 -11.87
C TRP A 73 6.06 10.76 -12.23
N TRP A 74 6.78 11.77 -12.71
CA TRP A 74 8.18 11.59 -13.12
C TRP A 74 9.10 11.26 -11.95
N TYR A 75 8.88 11.88 -10.78
CA TYR A 75 9.67 11.59 -9.60
C TYR A 75 9.44 10.15 -9.10
N ILE A 76 8.18 9.69 -9.05
CA ILE A 76 7.85 8.30 -8.70
C ILE A 76 8.52 7.34 -9.68
N GLN A 77 8.52 7.66 -10.98
CA GLN A 77 9.19 6.82 -11.98
C GLN A 77 10.71 6.76 -11.77
N VAL A 78 11.35 7.84 -11.31
CA VAL A 78 12.76 7.82 -10.89
C VAL A 78 12.95 6.89 -9.70
N LEU A 79 12.13 7.03 -8.64
CA LEU A 79 12.21 6.17 -7.45
C LEU A 79 12.03 4.69 -7.79
N HIS A 80 11.07 4.36 -8.67
CA HIS A 80 10.86 3.00 -9.16
C HIS A 80 12.07 2.46 -9.94
N ARG A 81 12.67 3.26 -10.82
CA ARG A 81 13.90 2.86 -11.54
C ARG A 81 15.07 2.60 -10.60
N LEU A 82 15.15 3.34 -9.49
CA LEU A 82 16.13 3.15 -8.42
C LEU A 82 15.76 2.04 -7.43
N GLN A 83 14.63 1.34 -7.65
CA GLN A 83 14.09 0.31 -6.75
C GLN A 83 13.78 0.82 -5.33
N LEU A 84 13.54 2.12 -5.19
CA LEU A 84 13.15 2.78 -3.93
C LEU A 84 11.63 2.71 -3.74
N TRP A 85 11.11 1.50 -3.62
CA TRP A 85 9.67 1.23 -3.54
C TRP A 85 9.01 1.80 -2.28
N LEU A 86 9.70 1.75 -1.13
CA LEU A 86 9.16 2.26 0.13
C LEU A 86 9.01 3.79 0.10
N PRO A 87 10.04 4.58 -0.28
CA PRO A 87 9.86 6.03 -0.47
C PRO A 87 8.80 6.39 -1.52
N ALA A 88 8.75 5.68 -2.65
CA ALA A 88 7.72 5.91 -3.67
C ALA A 88 6.31 5.68 -3.11
N ASN A 89 6.11 4.61 -2.34
CA ASN A 89 4.84 4.29 -1.72
C ASN A 89 4.46 5.31 -0.63
N GLU A 90 5.42 5.77 0.17
CA GLU A 90 5.19 6.83 1.16
C GLU A 90 4.71 8.13 0.49
N LEU A 91 5.35 8.52 -0.61
CA LEU A 91 4.95 9.69 -1.40
C LEU A 91 3.53 9.54 -1.96
N ILE A 92 3.21 8.38 -2.54
CA ILE A 92 1.88 8.11 -3.11
C ILE A 92 0.79 8.12 -2.03
N GLN A 93 1.06 7.54 -0.86
CA GLN A 93 0.11 7.48 0.25
C GLN A 93 -0.06 8.84 0.95
N GLY A 94 1.00 9.66 0.98
CA GLY A 94 0.99 11.00 1.59
C GLY A 94 0.33 12.07 0.72
N SER A 95 0.29 11.87 -0.61
CA SER A 95 -0.32 12.82 -1.54
C SER A 95 -1.81 13.03 -1.26
N THR A 96 -2.28 14.28 -1.38
CA THR A 96 -3.70 14.63 -1.31
C THR A 96 -4.40 14.52 -2.67
N ASP A 97 -3.67 14.33 -3.76
CA ASP A 97 -4.22 14.23 -5.10
C ASP A 97 -4.73 12.80 -5.39
N PRO A 98 -6.03 12.62 -5.68
CA PRO A 98 -6.59 11.30 -5.99
C PRO A 98 -5.90 10.59 -7.16
N ALA A 99 -5.42 11.33 -8.16
CA ALA A 99 -4.76 10.76 -9.33
C ALA A 99 -3.43 10.08 -8.96
N ILE A 100 -2.70 10.67 -8.01
CA ILE A 100 -1.45 10.11 -7.48
C ILE A 100 -1.77 8.93 -6.57
N GLN A 101 -2.71 9.07 -5.63
CA GLN A 101 -3.11 7.98 -4.73
C GLN A 101 -3.57 6.71 -5.48
N GLU A 102 -4.26 6.87 -6.61
CA GLU A 102 -4.75 5.76 -7.41
C GLU A 102 -3.62 4.94 -8.08
N MET A 103 -2.40 5.48 -8.16
CA MET A 103 -1.25 4.77 -8.72
C MET A 103 -0.97 3.46 -7.97
N ASN A 104 -1.21 3.42 -6.66
CA ASN A 104 -1.05 2.23 -5.83
C ASN A 104 -2.25 1.26 -5.85
N LYS A 105 -3.36 1.64 -6.50
CA LYS A 105 -4.58 0.82 -6.57
C LYS A 105 -4.75 0.11 -7.90
N LYS A 106 -4.03 0.54 -8.94
CA LYS A 106 -4.05 -0.08 -10.27
C LYS A 106 -3.25 -1.39 -10.26
N SER A 107 -3.66 -2.34 -11.10
CA SER A 107 -2.89 -3.56 -11.44
C SER A 107 -2.66 -4.60 -10.33
N THR A 108 -3.42 -4.57 -9.22
CA THR A 108 -3.35 -5.61 -8.17
C THR A 108 -4.70 -6.29 -7.96
N SER A 109 -5.28 -6.88 -9.01
CA SER A 109 -6.52 -7.65 -8.89
C SER A 109 -6.25 -9.05 -8.33
N ILE A 110 -6.69 -9.30 -7.10
CA ILE A 110 -6.64 -10.62 -6.48
C ILE A 110 -8.02 -11.27 -6.60
N TYR A 111 -8.14 -12.27 -7.45
CA TYR A 111 -9.36 -13.09 -7.51
C TYR A 111 -9.40 -14.03 -6.32
N ALA A 112 -10.25 -13.73 -5.34
CA ALA A 112 -10.42 -14.54 -4.14
C ALA A 112 -11.67 -15.43 -4.24
N SER A 113 -11.61 -16.63 -3.63
CA SER A 113 -12.74 -17.56 -3.54
C SER A 113 -12.92 -18.05 -2.11
N CYS A 114 -14.15 -18.42 -1.74
CA CYS A 114 -14.44 -18.92 -0.40
C CYS A 114 -13.91 -20.35 -0.22
N ALA A 115 -13.10 -20.60 0.81
CA ALA A 115 -12.57 -21.93 1.12
C ALA A 115 -13.67 -23.01 1.33
N ASN A 116 -14.82 -22.59 1.87
CA ASN A 116 -15.91 -23.51 2.21
C ASN A 116 -16.83 -23.83 1.02
N CYS A 117 -17.29 -22.83 0.28
CA CYS A 117 -18.23 -23.04 -0.83
C CYS A 117 -17.63 -22.93 -2.24
N ARG A 118 -16.33 -22.60 -2.34
CA ARG A 118 -15.56 -22.36 -3.56
C ARG A 118 -16.12 -21.33 -4.53
N LYS A 119 -17.14 -20.57 -4.14
CA LYS A 119 -17.66 -19.48 -4.97
C LYS A 119 -16.70 -18.28 -4.94
N PRO A 120 -16.55 -17.58 -6.08
CA PRO A 120 -15.75 -16.36 -6.14
C PRO A 120 -16.35 -15.28 -5.23
N LEU A 121 -15.48 -14.49 -4.62
CA LEU A 121 -15.84 -13.36 -3.76
C LEU A 121 -15.92 -12.12 -4.66
N VAL A 122 -17.01 -12.01 -5.41
CA VAL A 122 -17.22 -10.94 -6.38
C VAL A 122 -17.87 -9.74 -5.70
N GLY A 123 -17.43 -8.52 -6.05
CA GLY A 123 -18.17 -7.28 -5.74
C GLY A 123 -18.00 -6.75 -4.31
N MET A 124 -16.95 -7.13 -3.59
CA MET A 124 -16.63 -6.55 -2.29
C MET A 124 -15.23 -5.94 -2.31
N GLU A 125 -15.11 -4.65 -1.99
CA GLU A 125 -13.83 -3.93 -1.91
C GLU A 125 -12.83 -4.62 -0.96
N SER A 126 -13.31 -5.40 0.02
CA SER A 126 -12.47 -6.02 1.04
C SER A 126 -12.31 -7.55 0.93
N HIS A 127 -13.01 -8.26 0.03
CA HIS A 127 -13.01 -9.74 -0.10
C HIS A 127 -13.06 -10.53 1.24
N THR A 128 -13.57 -9.92 2.32
CA THR A 128 -13.46 -10.47 3.68
C THR A 128 -14.66 -11.32 4.10
N TRP A 129 -15.76 -11.28 3.34
CA TRP A 129 -17.03 -11.92 3.69
C TRP A 129 -17.61 -12.72 2.54
N CYS A 130 -18.14 -13.92 2.85
CA CYS A 130 -18.85 -14.74 1.88
C CYS A 130 -20.36 -14.64 2.08
N ALA A 131 -21.09 -14.09 1.10
CA ALA A 131 -22.54 -13.98 1.15
C ALA A 131 -23.27 -15.34 1.24
N LYS A 132 -22.75 -16.38 0.58
CA LYS A 132 -23.34 -17.73 0.60
C LYS A 132 -23.13 -18.44 1.95
N CYS A 133 -21.91 -18.40 2.48
CA CYS A 133 -21.59 -19.07 3.75
C CYS A 133 -21.92 -18.24 4.98
N ARG A 134 -22.24 -16.95 4.81
CA ARG A 134 -22.45 -15.98 5.90
C ARG A 134 -21.31 -16.03 6.93
N ALA A 135 -20.08 -16.06 6.42
CA ALA A 135 -18.88 -16.23 7.22
C ALA A 135 -17.72 -15.39 6.69
N ALA A 136 -16.82 -15.00 7.61
CA ALA A 136 -15.58 -14.33 7.28
C ALA A 136 -14.63 -15.27 6.53
N VAL A 137 -14.10 -14.81 5.41
CA VAL A 137 -13.21 -15.57 4.52
C VAL A 137 -11.78 -15.58 5.07
N SER A 138 -11.34 -14.46 5.64
CA SER A 138 -9.99 -14.28 6.20
C SER A 138 -9.86 -14.86 7.61
N THR A 139 -10.37 -16.06 7.84
CA THR A 139 -10.29 -16.74 9.15
C THR A 139 -9.13 -17.72 9.13
N CYS A 140 -8.29 -17.71 10.17
CA CYS A 140 -7.16 -18.64 10.25
C CYS A 140 -7.63 -20.05 10.58
N VAL A 141 -7.22 -21.04 9.79
CA VAL A 141 -7.59 -22.45 10.02
C VAL A 141 -7.03 -23.08 11.29
N LEU A 142 -6.00 -22.46 11.89
CA LEU A 142 -5.34 -22.98 13.10
C LEU A 142 -5.87 -22.36 14.39
N CYS A 143 -6.14 -21.05 14.41
CA CYS A 143 -6.65 -20.37 15.61
C CYS A 143 -8.12 -19.98 15.52
N HIS A 144 -8.76 -20.13 14.36
CA HIS A 144 -10.16 -19.79 14.08
C HIS A 144 -10.53 -18.32 14.31
N LEU A 145 -9.54 -17.43 14.46
CA LEU A 145 -9.74 -15.99 14.58
C LEU A 145 -9.61 -15.29 13.23
N PRO A 146 -10.34 -14.17 13.02
CA PRO A 146 -10.17 -13.31 11.86
C PRO A 146 -8.74 -12.74 11.79
N VAL A 147 -8.15 -12.78 10.61
CA VAL A 147 -6.80 -12.22 10.36
C VAL A 147 -6.93 -10.74 10.06
N ARG A 148 -6.35 -9.90 10.95
CA ARG A 148 -6.19 -8.46 10.75
C ARG A 148 -4.73 -8.19 10.37
N GLY A 149 -4.41 -8.32 9.09
CA GLY A 149 -3.05 -8.18 8.57
C GLY A 149 -2.76 -9.17 7.44
N MET A 150 -1.51 -9.63 7.34
CA MET A 150 -1.10 -10.60 6.31
C MET A 150 -1.87 -11.92 6.45
N TYR A 151 -2.74 -12.16 5.46
CA TYR A 151 -3.46 -13.41 5.28
C TYR A 151 -2.83 -14.19 4.14
N VAL A 152 -2.42 -15.42 4.43
CA VAL A 152 -1.80 -16.33 3.46
C VAL A 152 -2.78 -17.44 3.12
N VAL A 153 -3.02 -17.68 1.84
CA VAL A 153 -4.01 -18.65 1.35
C VAL A 153 -3.37 -19.63 0.37
N CYS A 154 -3.78 -20.90 0.42
CA CYS A 154 -3.38 -21.88 -0.57
C CYS A 154 -4.21 -21.66 -1.84
N PRO A 155 -3.60 -21.44 -3.02
CA PRO A 155 -4.35 -21.26 -4.26
C PRO A 155 -5.13 -22.52 -4.67
N GLY A 156 -4.68 -23.71 -4.26
CA GLY A 156 -5.33 -24.98 -4.61
C GLY A 156 -6.57 -25.30 -3.78
N CYS A 157 -6.51 -25.14 -2.45
CA CYS A 157 -7.63 -25.49 -1.57
C CYS A 157 -8.38 -24.30 -0.96
N GLY A 158 -7.91 -23.07 -1.14
CA GLY A 158 -8.54 -21.85 -0.62
C GLY A 158 -8.44 -21.65 0.90
N HIS A 159 -7.88 -22.61 1.64
CA HIS A 159 -7.62 -22.51 3.07
C HIS A 159 -6.41 -21.63 3.37
N GLY A 160 -6.49 -20.85 4.44
CA GLY A 160 -5.45 -19.89 4.80
C GLY A 160 -5.45 -19.49 6.25
N GLY A 161 -4.66 -18.46 6.58
CA GLY A 161 -4.59 -17.93 7.93
C GLY A 161 -3.44 -16.98 8.16
N HIS A 162 -3.17 -16.75 9.45
CA HIS A 162 -2.04 -15.92 9.88
C HIS A 162 -0.74 -16.49 9.35
N LEU A 163 0.09 -15.62 8.74
CA LEU A 163 1.43 -15.95 8.25
C LEU A 163 2.22 -16.79 9.27
N LYS A 164 2.29 -16.33 10.53
CA LYS A 164 3.04 -16.99 11.60
C LYS A 164 2.54 -18.40 11.91
N HIS A 165 1.23 -18.60 12.01
CA HIS A 165 0.67 -19.92 12.32
C HIS A 165 0.92 -20.91 11.18
N LEU A 166 0.74 -20.49 9.93
CA LEU A 166 1.00 -21.35 8.78
C LEU A 166 2.50 -21.64 8.63
N GLN A 167 3.37 -20.64 8.80
CA GLN A 167 4.83 -20.86 8.83
C GLN A 167 5.21 -21.91 9.87
N GLN A 168 4.71 -21.81 11.11
CA GLN A 168 4.98 -22.78 12.18
C GLN A 168 4.43 -24.18 11.88
N TRP A 169 3.31 -24.29 11.17
CA TRP A 169 2.75 -25.58 10.75
C TRP A 169 3.64 -26.25 9.70
N PHE A 170 4.00 -25.53 8.64
CA PHE A 170 4.79 -26.09 7.53
C PHE A 170 6.28 -26.24 7.87
N SER A 171 6.82 -25.45 8.79
CA SER A 171 8.21 -25.57 9.24
C SER A 171 8.49 -26.88 9.99
N LYS A 172 7.44 -27.53 10.53
CA LYS A 172 7.53 -28.84 11.19
C LYS A 172 7.53 -30.03 10.21
N GLY A 173 7.83 -29.79 8.94
CA GLY A 173 7.85 -30.83 7.91
C GLY A 173 6.48 -31.24 7.36
N GLN A 174 5.38 -30.65 7.86
CA GLN A 174 4.04 -30.90 7.33
C GLN A 174 3.96 -30.45 5.87
N ASN A 175 3.28 -31.23 5.02
CA ASN A 175 2.97 -30.88 3.64
C ASN A 175 1.48 -30.98 3.32
N VAL A 176 0.64 -31.25 4.32
CA VAL A 176 -0.82 -31.32 4.20
C VAL A 176 -1.44 -30.07 4.84
N CYS A 177 -2.57 -29.64 4.29
CA CYS A 177 -3.32 -28.49 4.78
C CYS A 177 -3.70 -28.61 6.26
N ALA A 178 -3.44 -27.56 7.03
CA ALA A 178 -3.77 -27.47 8.44
C ALA A 178 -5.28 -27.52 8.75
N SER A 179 -6.15 -27.30 7.76
CA SER A 179 -7.60 -27.47 7.94
C SER A 179 -8.05 -28.93 7.97
N GLY A 180 -7.15 -29.88 7.64
CA GLY A 180 -7.49 -31.30 7.54
C GLY A 180 -8.16 -31.70 6.23
N CYS A 181 -8.22 -30.83 5.21
CA CYS A 181 -8.88 -31.14 3.94
C CYS A 181 -8.12 -32.14 3.03
N GLY A 182 -6.98 -32.68 3.47
CA GLY A 182 -6.17 -33.64 2.72
C GLY A 182 -5.34 -33.07 1.56
N HIS A 183 -5.46 -31.76 1.27
CA HIS A 183 -4.70 -31.14 0.18
C HIS A 183 -3.22 -30.99 0.55
N ARG A 184 -2.32 -31.33 -0.38
CA ARG A 184 -0.88 -31.12 -0.21
C ARG A 184 -0.50 -29.68 -0.55
N CYS A 185 -0.65 -28.77 0.41
CA CYS A 185 -0.40 -27.36 0.18
C CYS A 185 1.10 -27.05 0.10
N ASP A 186 1.55 -26.55 -1.04
CA ASP A 186 2.91 -25.99 -1.17
C ASP A 186 2.93 -24.50 -0.78
N PHE A 187 3.07 -24.25 0.52
CA PHE A 187 3.35 -22.90 1.02
C PHE A 187 4.86 -22.59 1.07
N ARG A 188 5.74 -23.57 0.80
CA ARG A 188 7.19 -23.38 0.92
C ARG A 188 7.72 -22.45 -0.16
N SER A 189 7.21 -22.60 -1.38
CA SER A 189 7.51 -21.75 -2.53
C SER A 189 7.17 -20.27 -2.32
N PHE A 190 6.13 -19.97 -1.52
CA PHE A 190 5.64 -18.61 -1.29
C PHE A 190 6.15 -17.96 0.00
N LEU A 191 6.55 -18.75 1.00
CA LEU A 191 6.97 -18.26 2.31
C LEU A 191 8.49 -18.06 2.43
N GLY A 192 9.24 -18.19 1.33
CA GLY A 192 10.70 -18.04 1.33
C GLY A 192 11.41 -19.03 2.26
N MET A 193 10.77 -20.18 2.56
CA MET A 193 11.37 -21.23 3.39
C MET A 193 12.29 -22.11 2.55
N SER A 194 13.32 -21.49 1.97
CA SER A 194 14.40 -22.16 1.26
C SER A 194 15.31 -22.82 2.29
N GLY A 195 15.14 -24.13 2.55
CA GLY A 195 16.08 -24.80 3.46
C GLY A 195 15.78 -26.20 3.98
N LEU A 196 14.61 -26.81 3.71
CA LEU A 196 14.38 -28.22 4.06
C LEU A 196 13.91 -28.98 2.84
N GLY A 197 14.91 -29.39 2.05
CA GLY A 197 14.75 -30.37 1.00
C GLY A 197 14.04 -31.61 1.55
N VAL A 198 13.07 -32.08 0.78
CA VAL A 198 12.48 -33.40 0.91
C VAL A 198 13.61 -34.42 0.83
N ALA A 199 13.84 -35.15 1.92
CA ALA A 199 14.39 -36.49 1.88
C ALA A 199 13.21 -37.47 1.95
#